data_AF-A0A960QS04-F1
#
_entry.id   AF-A0A960QS04-F1
#
_cell.length_a   1.000
_cell.length_b   1.000
_cell.length_c   1.000
_cell.angle_alpha   90.00
_cell.angle_beta   90.00
_cell.angle_gamma   90.00
#
_symmetry.space_group_name_H-M   'P 1'
#
loop_
_entity.id
_entity.type
_entity.pdbx_description
1 polymer ?
#
loop_
_entity_poly.entity_id
_entity_poly.type
_entity_poly.pdbx_seq_one_letter_code
_entity_poly.pdbx_strand_id
1 'polypeptide(L)'
;MTKTLQTDSQGRLNLGKRYASSTFLVEVVDDEDLLLKKAAVIPERELWLLKDPEALKSIHRGIEDAKNKRLHKVDPKKFDV
;
A
#
# COMPACT_ATOMS: atom_id res chain seq x y z
N MET A 1 21.47 5.99 -11.99
CA MET A 1 21.82 7.42 -12.11
C MET A 1 21.70 8.03 -10.73
N THR A 2 22.80 8.56 -10.19
CA THR A 2 22.82 9.17 -8.85
C THR A 2 22.63 10.67 -9.00
N LYS A 3 21.77 11.27 -8.16
CA LYS A 3 21.52 12.72 -8.15
C LYS A 3 21.77 13.24 -6.75
N THR A 4 22.62 14.26 -6.64
CA THR A 4 22.82 14.99 -5.38
C THR A 4 21.64 15.92 -5.13
N LEU A 5 21.09 15.87 -3.92
CA LEU A 5 20.05 16.76 -3.42
C LEU A 5 20.56 17.37 -2.12
N GLN A 6 20.18 18.62 -1.85
CA GLN A 6 20.53 19.33 -0.62
C GLN A 6 19.27 19.51 0.22
N THR A 7 19.41 19.39 1.53
CA THR A 7 18.35 19.72 2.48
C THR A 7 18.20 21.23 2.59
N ASP A 8 17.00 21.69 2.90
CA ASP A 8 16.79 23.09 3.25
C ASP A 8 17.19 23.39 4.71
N SER A 9 17.02 24.65 5.14
CA SER A 9 17.31 25.10 6.51
C SER A 9 16.45 24.46 7.60
N GLN A 10 15.44 23.67 7.23
CA GLN A 10 14.59 22.91 8.15
C GLN A 10 14.91 21.41 8.08
N GLY A 11 15.98 21.02 7.39
CA GLY A 11 16.39 19.62 7.25
C GLY A 11 15.54 18.80 6.28
N ARG A 12 14.70 19.43 5.43
CA ARG A 12 13.80 18.71 4.53
C ARG A 12 14.50 18.36 3.21
N LEU A 13 14.37 17.11 2.77
CA LEU A 13 14.87 16.65 1.47
C LEU A 13 13.74 16.62 0.43
N ASN A 14 13.86 17.40 -0.64
CA ASN A 14 12.84 17.43 -1.70
C ASN A 14 13.10 16.35 -2.75
N LEU A 15 12.27 15.30 -2.76
CA LEU A 15 12.35 14.18 -3.71
C LEU A 15 11.80 14.52 -5.11
N GLY A 16 11.11 15.66 -5.25
CA GLY A 16 10.50 16.13 -6.50
C GLY A 16 9.08 15.62 -6.75
N LYS A 17 8.45 16.17 -7.81
CA LYS A 17 7.01 15.97 -8.12
C LYS A 17 6.58 14.51 -8.27
N ARG A 18 7.49 13.62 -8.70
CA ARG A 18 7.22 12.17 -8.85
C ARG A 18 6.82 11.50 -7.53
N TYR A 19 7.21 12.09 -6.40
CA TYR A 19 6.98 11.55 -5.06
C TYR A 19 6.11 12.47 -4.19
N ALA A 20 5.47 13.47 -4.79
CA ALA A 20 4.57 14.36 -4.09
C ALA A 20 3.41 13.56 -3.44
N SER A 21 2.99 14.00 -2.25
CA SER A 21 1.91 13.39 -1.47
C SER A 21 2.06 11.87 -1.20
N SER A 22 3.26 11.33 -1.33
CA SER A 22 3.56 9.93 -1.00
C SER A 22 3.98 9.81 0.46
N THR A 23 3.55 8.75 1.13
CA THR A 23 4.05 8.39 2.47
C THR A 23 5.27 7.49 2.32
N PHE A 24 6.29 7.70 3.15
CA PHE A 24 7.49 6.89 3.18
C PHE A 24 7.79 6.41 4.60
N LEU A 25 8.24 5.17 4.71
CA LEU A 25 8.99 4.69 5.87
C LEU A 25 10.44 5.09 5.68
N VAL A 26 11.04 5.64 6.72
CA VAL A 26 12.45 5.99 6.78
C VAL A 26 13.13 4.99 7.70
N GLU A 27 14.02 4.19 7.14
CA GLU A 27 14.89 3.29 7.90
C GLU A 27 16.30 3.88 7.93
N VAL A 28 16.82 4.12 9.13
CA VAL A 28 18.23 4.49 9.33
C VAL A 28 19.04 3.20 9.26
N VAL A 29 19.92 3.09 8.27
CA VAL A 29 20.77 1.91 8.07
C VAL A 29 22.02 2.04 8.94
N ASP A 30 22.66 3.21 8.88
CA ASP A 30 23.77 3.63 9.73
C ASP A 30 23.82 5.17 9.80
N ASP A 31 24.94 5.74 10.25
CA ASP A 31 25.12 7.19 10.43
C ASP A 31 25.09 7.98 9.11
N GLU A 32 25.33 7.33 7.97
CA GLU A 32 25.41 7.98 6.65
C GLU A 32 24.26 7.57 5.72
N ASP A 33 23.71 6.37 5.89
CA ASP A 33 22.74 5.78 4.97
C ASP A 33 21.30 5.75 5.51
N LEU A 34 20.38 6.23 4.67
CA LEU A 34 18.93 6.18 4.87
C LEU A 34 18.25 5.40 3.75
N LEU A 35 17.37 4.46 4.11
CA LEU A 35 16.52 3.74 3.17
C LEU A 35 15.08 4.27 3.23
N LEU A 36 14.59 4.79 2.09
CA LEU A 36 13.23 5.27 1.93
C LEU A 36 12.36 4.23 1.23
N LYS A 37 11.33 3.72 1.91
CA LYS A 37 10.34 2.79 1.34
C LYS A 37 8.99 3.47 1.21
N LYS A 38 8.38 3.45 0.02
CA LYS A 38 7.00 3.94 -0.14
C LYS A 38 6.04 3.12 0.71
N ALA A 39 5.12 3.80 1.38
CA ALA A 39 4.07 3.20 2.18
C ALA A 39 2.69 3.67 1.75
N ALA A 40 1.71 2.80 1.97
CA ALA A 40 0.30 3.12 1.87
C ALA A 40 -0.31 3.15 3.27
N VAL A 41 -1.25 4.07 3.48
CA VAL A 41 -2.02 4.17 4.73
C VAL A 41 -3.30 3.36 4.56
N ILE A 42 -3.59 2.51 5.54
CA ILE A 42 -4.79 1.66 5.55
C ILE A 42 -5.65 2.09 6.74
N PRO A 43 -6.95 2.41 6.54
CA PRO A 43 -7.87 2.69 7.62
C PRO A 43 -7.95 1.52 8.61
N GLU A 44 -8.09 1.81 9.90
CA GLU A 44 -8.11 0.76 10.94
C GLU A 44 -9.22 -0.28 10.72
N ARG A 45 -10.40 0.17 10.28
CA ARG A 45 -11.53 -0.71 9.91
C ARG A 45 -11.24 -1.69 8.77
N GLU A 46 -10.18 -1.47 8.00
CA GLU A 46 -9.75 -2.31 6.87
C GLU A 46 -8.51 -3.15 7.21
N LEU A 47 -7.84 -2.85 8.34
CA LEU A 47 -6.61 -3.53 8.75
C LEU A 47 -6.84 -5.02 9.08
N TRP A 48 -8.05 -5.40 9.52
CA TRP A 48 -8.38 -6.79 9.85
C TRP A 48 -8.11 -7.74 8.68
N LEU A 49 -8.33 -7.29 7.44
CA LEU A 49 -8.13 -8.11 6.25
C LEU A 49 -6.66 -8.53 6.08
N LEU A 50 -5.71 -7.64 6.43
CA LEU A 50 -4.29 -7.97 6.40
C LEU A 50 -3.87 -8.90 7.55
N LYS A 51 -4.65 -8.94 8.63
CA LYS A 51 -4.40 -9.81 9.79
C LYS A 51 -5.03 -11.19 9.64
N ASP A 52 -5.91 -11.38 8.66
CA ASP A 52 -6.57 -12.65 8.35
C ASP A 52 -6.11 -13.19 6.98
N PRO A 53 -5.13 -14.12 6.96
CA PRO A 53 -4.61 -14.69 5.72
C PRO A 53 -5.66 -15.46 4.91
N GLU A 54 -6.66 -16.06 5.55
CA GLU A 54 -7.68 -16.85 4.86
C GLU A 54 -8.69 -15.94 4.17
N ALA A 55 -9.13 -14.87 4.85
CA ALA A 55 -9.96 -13.83 4.22
C ALA A 55 -9.24 -13.20 3.03
N LEU A 56 -7.96 -12.84 3.18
CA LEU A 56 -7.16 -12.25 2.11
C LEU A 56 -7.02 -13.20 0.90
N LYS A 57 -6.73 -14.48 1.13
CA LYS A 57 -6.71 -15.50 0.08
C LYS A 57 -8.05 -15.63 -0.63
N SER A 58 -9.16 -15.60 0.12
CA SER A 58 -10.50 -15.68 -0.45
C SER A 58 -10.79 -14.50 -1.38
N ILE A 59 -10.42 -13.28 -0.98
CA ILE A 59 -10.56 -12.08 -1.82
C ILE A 59 -9.70 -12.19 -3.09
N HIS A 60 -8.42 -12.57 -2.97
CA HIS A 60 -7.55 -12.75 -4.15
C HIS A 60 -8.12 -13.78 -5.13
N ARG A 61 -8.63 -14.91 -4.63
CA ARG A 61 -9.31 -15.91 -5.46
C ARG A 61 -10.52 -15.30 -6.16
N GLY A 62 -11.37 -14.56 -5.46
CA GLY A 62 -12.54 -13.89 -6.03
C GLY A 62 -12.18 -12.91 -7.15
N ILE A 63 -11.10 -12.13 -6.97
CA ILE A 63 -10.58 -11.21 -8.00
C ILE A 63 -10.15 -11.99 -9.24
N GLU A 64 -9.42 -13.09 -9.06
CA GLU A 64 -8.94 -13.93 -10.17
C GLU A 64 -10.10 -14.65 -10.88
N ASP A 65 -11.09 -15.13 -10.13
CA ASP A 65 -12.31 -15.73 -10.69
C ASP A 65 -13.10 -14.72 -11.52
N ALA A 66 -13.25 -13.48 -11.03
CA ALA A 66 -13.91 -12.41 -11.76
C ALA A 66 -13.18 -12.05 -13.06
N LYS A 67 -11.85 -11.93 -13.00
CA LYS A 67 -11.01 -11.68 -14.18
C LYS A 67 -11.17 -12.76 -15.26
N ASN A 68 -11.32 -14.02 -14.84
CA ASN A 68 -11.48 -15.17 -15.73
C ASN A 68 -12.94 -15.53 -16.03
N LYS A 69 -13.91 -14.70 -15.64
CA LYS A 69 -15.35 -14.93 -15.83
C LYS A 69 -15.87 -16.23 -15.18
N ARG A 70 -15.21 -16.73 -14.12
CA ARG A 70 -15.69 -17.84 -13.28
C ARG A 70 -16.68 -17.30 -12.25
N LEU A 71 -17.85 -16.87 -12.73
CA LEU A 71 -18.86 -16.19 -11.93
C LEU A 71 -20.07 -17.09 -11.70
N HIS A 72 -20.67 -17.00 -10.50
CA HIS A 72 -21.94 -17.63 -10.18
C HIS A 72 -23.02 -16.56 -10.00
N LYS A 73 -24.22 -16.80 -10.54
CA LYS A 73 -25.36 -15.92 -10.31
C LYS A 73 -25.83 -16.09 -8.87
N VAL A 74 -25.75 -15.02 -8.10
CA VAL A 74 -26.25 -14.94 -6.72
C VAL A 74 -27.47 -14.04 -6.66
N ASP A 75 -28.45 -14.43 -5.83
CA ASP A 75 -29.59 -13.59 -5.49
C ASP A 75 -29.18 -12.64 -4.36
N PRO A 76 -29.17 -11.32 -4.58
CA PRO A 76 -28.80 -10.35 -3.56
C PRO A 76 -29.64 -10.47 -2.29
N LYS A 77 -30.90 -10.92 -2.38
CA LYS A 77 -31.80 -11.06 -1.23
C LYS A 77 -31.36 -12.13 -0.22
N LYS A 78 -30.40 -12.98 -0.58
CA LYS A 78 -29.83 -14.01 0.31
C LYS A 78 -28.66 -13.51 1.15
N PHE A 79 -28.17 -12.30 0.86
CA PHE A 79 -27.12 -11.65 1.61
C PHE A 79 -27.75 -10.40 2.19
N ASP A 80 -28.20 -10.47 3.44
CA ASP A 80 -28.62 -9.28 4.19
C ASP A 80 -27.39 -8.38 4.33
N VAL A 81 -27.34 -7.31 3.54
CA VAL A 81 -26.41 -6.19 3.65
C VAL A 81 -27.19 -4.93 3.99
#